data_AF-A0A939JLZ1-F1
#
_entry.id   AF-A0A939JLZ1-F1
#
_cell.length_a   1.000
_cell.length_b   1.000
_cell.length_c   1.000
_cell.angle_alpha   90.00
_cell.angle_beta   90.00
_cell.angle_gamma   90.00
#
_symmetry.space_group_name_H-M   'P 1'
#
loop_
_entity.id
_entity.type
_entity.pdbx_description
1 polymer ?
#
loop_
_entity_poly.entity_id
_entity_poly.type
_entity_poly.pdbx_seq_one_letter_code
_entity_poly.pdbx_strand_id
1 'polypeptide(L)'
;ADFAVGGRKLYATTQAEALAQLKRDRANGDYDGSHFAALMRRHAKTLRAVTPDPARAPFTRGEYLTAHLDPAHTGHGPAGHGYTAASLADDTLHYTFRISDDVLGISLDTTDRGGHFEGTIGTAQLRWLERTLKSSDDPYVVIFSHHNSWTMDNTHTDPAHPDDARHDGAELVALLKQHPKVIAWINGHSHRNKIRPHGTFWEITTASHIDYPQLARVFELVDNKDGTLSVFTTLVESAAPHRTDFHDLSQTGLAALYRELAFNAPGSRKDLSGKPVDRNTELLLKRR
;
A
#
# COMPACT_ATOMS: atom_id res chain seq x y z
N ALA A 1 -14.56 -9.73 -15.80
CA ALA A 1 -13.85 -8.80 -16.70
C ALA A 1 -14.79 -7.75 -17.30
N ASP A 2 -15.96 -8.13 -17.79
CA ASP A 2 -16.88 -7.29 -18.57
C ASP A 2 -17.28 -5.97 -17.91
N PHE A 3 -17.51 -5.97 -16.59
CA PHE A 3 -17.77 -4.72 -15.89
C PHE A 3 -16.52 -3.83 -15.90
N ALA A 4 -15.32 -4.32 -15.60
CA ALA A 4 -14.12 -3.47 -15.57
C ALA A 4 -13.80 -2.81 -16.93
N VAL A 5 -14.04 -3.52 -18.04
CA VAL A 5 -13.72 -3.03 -19.38
C VAL A 5 -14.76 -2.07 -19.97
N GLY A 6 -16.01 -2.07 -19.48
CA GLY A 6 -17.05 -1.19 -20.00
C GLY A 6 -18.44 -1.45 -19.42
N GLY A 7 -19.46 -1.42 -20.28
CA GLY A 7 -20.84 -1.71 -19.91
C GLY A 7 -21.57 -0.51 -19.31
N ARG A 8 -22.50 -0.75 -18.37
CA ARG A 8 -23.35 0.29 -17.79
C ARG A 8 -22.85 0.67 -16.39
N LYS A 9 -22.54 1.94 -16.18
CA LYS A 9 -21.93 2.48 -14.95
C LYS A 9 -22.83 3.42 -14.20
N LEU A 10 -22.78 3.35 -12.88
CA LEU A 10 -23.37 4.33 -12.01
C LEU A 10 -22.39 5.50 -11.86
N TYR A 11 -22.80 6.69 -12.29
CA TYR A 11 -21.94 7.88 -12.24
C TYR A 11 -22.06 8.63 -10.91
N ALA A 12 -23.25 8.63 -10.31
CA ALA A 12 -23.52 9.35 -9.07
C ALA A 12 -24.58 8.64 -8.24
N THR A 13 -24.44 8.74 -6.93
CA THR A 13 -25.45 8.38 -5.92
C THR A 13 -25.73 9.59 -5.05
N THR A 14 -26.81 9.53 -4.25
CA THR A 14 -26.96 10.50 -3.17
C THR A 14 -25.89 10.30 -2.09
N GLN A 15 -25.60 11.34 -1.30
CA GLN A 15 -24.68 11.23 -0.17
C GLN A 15 -25.15 10.18 0.85
N ALA A 16 -26.46 10.11 1.12
CA ALA A 16 -27.03 9.14 2.04
C ALA A 16 -26.80 7.69 1.58
N GLU A 17 -26.98 7.42 0.28
CA GLU A 17 -26.70 6.10 -0.29
C GLU A 17 -25.21 5.74 -0.24
N ALA A 18 -24.33 6.70 -0.56
CA ALA A 18 -22.89 6.51 -0.49
C ALA A 18 -22.43 6.19 0.94
N LEU A 19 -22.92 6.93 1.94
CA LEU A 19 -22.62 6.67 3.35
C LEU A 19 -23.16 5.33 3.82
N ALA A 20 -24.35 4.94 3.38
CA ALA A 20 -24.93 3.64 3.70
C ALA A 20 -24.13 2.49 3.05
N GLN A 21 -23.63 2.67 1.83
CA GLN A 21 -22.76 1.69 1.19
C GLN A 21 -21.41 1.60 1.90
N LEU A 22 -20.74 2.72 2.17
CA LEU A 22 -19.49 2.74 2.90
C LEU A 22 -19.60 2.07 4.29
N LYS A 23 -20.72 2.26 4.99
CA LYS A 23 -20.98 1.58 6.26
C LYS A 23 -21.09 0.06 6.09
N ARG A 24 -21.69 -0.42 4.99
CA ARG A 24 -21.78 -1.85 4.68
C ARG A 24 -20.42 -2.42 4.30
N ASP A 25 -19.67 -1.72 3.45
CA ASP A 25 -18.34 -2.12 3.02
C ASP A 25 -17.44 -2.29 4.25
N ARG A 26 -17.42 -1.29 5.15
CA ARG A 26 -16.68 -1.33 6.43
C ARG A 26 -17.17 -2.33 7.45
N ALA A 27 -18.41 -2.81 7.33
CA ALA A 27 -18.93 -3.83 8.24
C ALA A 27 -18.46 -5.23 7.82
N ASN A 28 -17.47 -5.32 6.92
CA ASN A 28 -16.94 -6.55 6.36
C ASN A 28 -18.08 -7.45 5.83
N GLY A 29 -19.02 -6.85 5.09
CA GLY A 29 -20.32 -7.47 4.83
C GLY A 29 -20.61 -7.83 3.37
N ASP A 30 -19.75 -7.51 2.40
CA ASP A 30 -20.05 -7.67 0.97
C ASP A 30 -18.86 -8.20 0.15
N TYR A 31 -18.39 -9.40 0.46
CA TYR A 31 -17.29 -10.04 -0.26
C TYR A 31 -17.71 -10.63 -1.62
N ASP A 32 -18.99 -10.98 -1.76
CA ASP A 32 -19.56 -11.56 -2.98
C ASP A 32 -20.06 -10.50 -3.98
N GLY A 33 -19.98 -9.21 -3.61
CA GLY A 33 -20.43 -8.08 -4.41
C GLY A 33 -21.95 -8.00 -4.58
N SER A 34 -22.72 -8.71 -3.76
CA SER A 34 -24.18 -8.74 -3.82
C SER A 34 -24.80 -7.38 -3.50
N HIS A 35 -24.24 -6.60 -2.56
CA HIS A 35 -24.75 -5.24 -2.29
C HIS A 35 -24.38 -4.29 -3.42
N PHE A 36 -23.17 -4.39 -3.97
CA PHE A 36 -22.81 -3.64 -5.19
C PHE A 36 -23.78 -3.95 -6.35
N ALA A 37 -24.07 -5.23 -6.59
CA ALA A 37 -25.03 -5.65 -7.62
C ALA A 37 -26.44 -5.11 -7.34
N ALA A 38 -26.88 -5.12 -6.07
CA ALA A 38 -28.17 -4.55 -5.67
C ALA A 38 -28.23 -3.03 -5.90
N LEU A 39 -27.15 -2.30 -5.60
CA LEU A 39 -27.02 -0.88 -5.90
C LEU A 39 -27.15 -0.64 -7.42
N MET A 40 -26.44 -1.40 -8.24
CA MET A 40 -26.54 -1.28 -9.71
C MET A 40 -27.97 -1.56 -10.21
N ARG A 41 -28.65 -2.58 -9.68
CA ARG A 41 -30.05 -2.89 -10.02
C ARG A 41 -31.00 -1.75 -9.67
N ARG A 42 -30.85 -1.14 -8.49
CA ARG A 42 -31.67 0.01 -8.05
C ARG A 42 -31.52 1.20 -9.00
N HIS A 43 -30.32 1.41 -9.53
CA HIS A 43 -30.01 2.50 -10.45
C HIS A 43 -30.08 2.12 -11.93
N ALA A 44 -30.64 0.97 -12.31
CA ALA A 44 -30.59 0.45 -13.68
C ALA A 44 -30.99 1.47 -14.76
N LYS A 45 -31.98 2.32 -14.46
CA LYS A 45 -32.48 3.38 -15.37
C LYS A 45 -31.54 4.58 -15.50
N THR A 46 -30.68 4.83 -14.51
CA THR A 46 -29.74 5.97 -14.48
C THR A 46 -28.31 5.57 -14.79
N LEU A 47 -28.05 4.28 -15.04
CA LEU A 47 -26.73 3.82 -15.47
C LEU A 47 -26.40 4.36 -16.87
N ARG A 48 -25.18 4.86 -17.03
CA ARG A 48 -24.64 5.39 -18.28
C ARG A 48 -23.84 4.32 -19.02
N ALA A 49 -23.95 4.28 -20.34
CA ALA A 49 -23.10 3.41 -21.15
C ALA A 49 -21.67 3.96 -21.16
N VAL A 50 -20.70 3.07 -20.97
CA VAL A 50 -19.27 3.33 -21.13
C VAL A 50 -18.77 2.43 -22.24
N THR A 51 -18.11 3.04 -23.22
CA THR A 51 -17.50 2.33 -24.34
C THR A 51 -16.57 1.23 -23.83
N PRO A 52 -16.80 -0.04 -24.21
CA PRO A 52 -15.91 -1.12 -23.85
C PRO A 52 -14.50 -0.91 -24.39
N ASP A 53 -13.52 -1.15 -23.54
CA ASP A 53 -12.11 -1.04 -23.83
C ASP A 53 -11.39 -2.21 -23.14
N PRO A 54 -11.03 -3.26 -23.88
CA PRO A 54 -10.36 -4.44 -23.32
C PRO A 54 -9.04 -4.10 -22.61
N ALA A 55 -8.38 -3.00 -22.97
CA ALA A 55 -7.13 -2.57 -22.32
C ALA A 55 -7.34 -2.09 -20.87
N ARG A 56 -8.59 -1.93 -20.41
CA ARG A 56 -8.94 -1.61 -19.02
C ARG A 56 -9.16 -2.86 -18.16
N ALA A 57 -8.98 -4.05 -18.71
CA ALA A 57 -9.05 -5.27 -17.92
C ALA A 57 -7.97 -5.22 -16.82
N PRO A 58 -8.32 -5.45 -15.55
CA PRO A 58 -7.32 -5.54 -14.51
C PRO A 58 -6.45 -6.79 -14.76
N PHE A 59 -5.17 -6.66 -14.46
CA PHE A 59 -4.26 -7.79 -14.47
C PHE A 59 -4.69 -8.83 -13.44
N THR A 60 -4.69 -10.10 -13.82
CA THR A 60 -4.59 -11.20 -12.87
C THR A 60 -3.20 -11.19 -12.21
N ARG A 61 -3.03 -11.94 -11.13
CA ARG A 61 -1.72 -12.02 -10.43
C ARG A 61 -0.64 -12.63 -11.32
N GLY A 62 -0.98 -13.68 -12.07
CA GLY A 62 -0.07 -14.29 -13.04
C GLY A 62 0.35 -13.29 -14.12
N GLU A 63 -0.59 -12.52 -14.65
CA GLU A 63 -0.26 -11.46 -15.63
C GLU A 63 0.54 -10.32 -14.99
N TYR A 64 0.25 -9.93 -13.75
CA TYR A 64 1.01 -8.92 -13.01
C TYR A 64 2.47 -9.34 -12.81
N LEU A 65 2.70 -10.57 -12.34
CA LEU A 65 4.04 -11.14 -12.19
C LEU A 65 4.75 -11.30 -13.53
N THR A 66 4.05 -11.78 -14.56
CA THR A 66 4.59 -11.89 -15.92
C THR A 66 5.03 -10.53 -16.46
N ALA A 67 4.24 -9.48 -16.25
CA ALA A 67 4.57 -8.12 -16.70
C ALA A 67 5.82 -7.56 -15.99
N HIS A 68 6.01 -7.86 -14.70
CA HIS A 68 7.21 -7.43 -13.95
C HIS A 68 8.48 -8.17 -14.39
N LEU A 69 8.34 -9.42 -14.86
CA LEU A 69 9.44 -10.24 -15.34
C LEU A 69 9.80 -9.98 -16.82
N ASP A 70 8.98 -9.22 -17.54
CA ASP A 70 9.22 -8.88 -18.93
C ASP A 70 10.43 -7.91 -19.04
N PRO A 71 11.51 -8.29 -19.76
CA PRO A 71 12.66 -7.42 -19.97
C PRO A 71 12.32 -6.05 -20.56
N ALA A 72 11.22 -5.93 -21.31
CA ALA A 72 10.75 -4.66 -21.86
C ALA A 72 10.35 -3.64 -20.78
N HIS A 73 10.06 -4.09 -19.55
CA HIS A 73 9.58 -3.25 -18.45
C HIS A 73 10.57 -3.14 -17.27
N THR A 74 11.82 -3.56 -17.43
CA THR A 74 12.81 -3.61 -16.32
C THR A 74 13.06 -2.26 -15.62
N GLY A 75 12.96 -1.15 -16.35
CA GLY A 75 13.16 0.19 -15.79
C GLY A 75 14.53 0.38 -15.11
N HIS A 76 14.60 1.24 -14.10
CA HIS A 76 15.82 1.52 -13.31
C HIS A 76 16.00 0.60 -12.07
N GLY A 77 15.01 -0.23 -11.77
CA GLY A 77 15.05 -1.16 -10.63
C GLY A 77 15.78 -2.46 -10.97
N PRO A 78 15.94 -3.38 -10.00
CA PRO A 78 16.33 -4.74 -10.33
C PRO A 78 15.29 -5.37 -11.27
N ALA A 79 15.73 -6.17 -12.23
CA ALA A 79 14.84 -6.94 -13.09
C ALA A 79 13.84 -7.75 -12.25
N GLY A 80 12.55 -7.72 -12.63
CA GLY A 80 11.49 -8.35 -11.84
C GLY A 80 11.00 -7.53 -10.64
N HIS A 81 11.65 -6.41 -10.29
CA HIS A 81 11.35 -5.64 -9.08
C HIS A 81 11.31 -6.49 -7.80
N GLY A 82 12.17 -7.51 -7.71
CA GLY A 82 12.22 -8.49 -6.61
C GLY A 82 11.42 -9.77 -6.86
N TYR A 83 10.52 -9.78 -7.85
CA TYR A 83 9.89 -11.02 -8.31
C TYR A 83 10.83 -11.85 -9.16
N THR A 84 10.62 -13.16 -9.14
CA THR A 84 11.40 -14.14 -9.91
C THR A 84 10.49 -15.09 -10.68
N ALA A 85 11.06 -15.90 -11.58
CA ALA A 85 10.32 -16.98 -12.22
C ALA A 85 9.72 -17.98 -11.22
N ALA A 86 10.39 -18.20 -10.07
CA ALA A 86 9.84 -19.01 -8.98
C ALA A 86 8.64 -18.32 -8.32
N SER A 87 8.68 -17.00 -8.13
CA SER A 87 7.54 -16.21 -7.64
C SER A 87 6.30 -16.40 -8.54
N LEU A 88 6.49 -16.45 -9.86
CA LEU A 88 5.41 -16.73 -10.82
C LEU A 88 4.90 -18.17 -10.74
N ALA A 89 5.80 -19.15 -10.64
CA ALA A 89 5.44 -20.56 -10.55
C ALA A 89 4.68 -20.88 -9.24
N ASP A 90 5.10 -20.28 -8.14
CA ASP A 90 4.56 -20.49 -6.80
C ASP A 90 3.47 -19.46 -6.43
N ASP A 91 3.14 -18.55 -7.35
CA ASP A 91 2.10 -17.53 -7.17
C ASP A 91 2.28 -16.69 -5.88
N THR A 92 3.53 -16.29 -5.67
CA THR A 92 4.04 -15.63 -4.47
C THR A 92 4.38 -14.16 -4.74
N LEU A 93 3.79 -13.26 -3.95
CA LEU A 93 3.92 -11.81 -4.10
C LEU A 93 4.73 -11.11 -2.99
N HIS A 94 5.32 -11.90 -2.09
CA HIS A 94 6.23 -11.44 -1.04
C HIS A 94 7.64 -11.96 -1.30
N TYR A 95 8.65 -11.16 -0.95
CA TYR A 95 10.04 -11.47 -1.26
C TYR A 95 11.00 -10.70 -0.35
N THR A 96 12.27 -11.09 -0.38
CA THR A 96 13.35 -10.33 0.23
C THR A 96 14.21 -9.66 -0.83
N PHE A 97 14.90 -8.58 -0.46
CA PHE A 97 15.84 -7.90 -1.34
C PHE A 97 16.93 -7.21 -0.51
N ARG A 98 18.09 -6.98 -1.13
CA ARG A 98 19.22 -6.30 -0.49
C ARG A 98 19.03 -4.78 -0.56
N ILE A 99 19.03 -4.10 0.59
CA ILE A 99 19.04 -2.62 0.64
C ILE A 99 20.49 -2.12 0.65
N SER A 100 21.32 -2.69 1.51
CA SER A 100 22.76 -2.45 1.63
C SER A 100 23.42 -3.65 2.28
N ASP A 101 24.75 -3.73 2.36
CA ASP A 101 25.52 -4.85 2.92
C ASP A 101 25.20 -5.24 4.38
N ASP A 102 24.42 -4.45 5.11
CA ASP A 102 24.00 -4.76 6.48
C ASP A 102 22.49 -4.72 6.66
N VAL A 103 21.72 -4.51 5.59
CA VAL A 103 20.28 -4.27 5.66
C VAL A 103 19.51 -5.16 4.68
N LEU A 104 18.64 -6.00 5.23
CA LEU A 104 17.68 -6.80 4.48
C LEU A 104 16.36 -6.05 4.35
N GLY A 105 15.85 -5.93 3.13
CA GLY A 105 14.48 -5.53 2.85
C GLY A 105 13.57 -6.76 2.75
N ILE A 106 12.38 -6.69 3.35
CA ILE A 106 11.34 -7.72 3.21
C ILE A 106 10.04 -7.05 2.74
N SER A 107 9.58 -7.42 1.55
CA SER A 107 8.29 -6.98 1.01
C SER A 107 7.22 -8.02 1.33
N LEU A 108 6.14 -7.58 1.96
CA LEU A 108 4.96 -8.38 2.31
C LEU A 108 3.79 -8.06 1.39
N ASP A 109 3.06 -9.10 0.99
CA ASP A 109 1.76 -8.96 0.36
C ASP A 109 0.68 -9.01 1.44
N THR A 110 0.15 -7.84 1.78
CA THR A 110 -0.92 -7.69 2.78
C THR A 110 -2.30 -7.54 2.16
N THR A 111 -2.43 -7.74 0.83
CA THR A 111 -3.71 -7.69 0.13
C THR A 111 -4.49 -8.97 0.41
N ASP A 112 -5.77 -8.85 0.77
CA ASP A 112 -6.61 -10.04 0.90
C ASP A 112 -7.11 -10.50 -0.47
N ARG A 113 -6.95 -11.79 -0.73
CA ARG A 113 -7.46 -12.45 -1.92
C ARG A 113 -8.95 -12.75 -1.80
N GLY A 114 -9.47 -12.84 -0.56
CA GLY A 114 -10.89 -12.98 -0.28
C GLY A 114 -11.73 -11.73 -0.59
N GLY A 115 -11.09 -10.61 -0.93
CA GLY A 115 -11.72 -9.31 -1.17
C GLY A 115 -11.66 -8.41 0.06
N HIS A 116 -12.29 -7.23 -0.05
CA HIS A 116 -12.18 -6.10 0.89
C HIS A 116 -10.89 -5.28 0.76
N PHE A 117 -10.95 -4.04 1.26
CA PHE A 117 -9.88 -3.06 1.09
C PHE A 117 -8.90 -3.02 2.28
N GLU A 118 -9.32 -3.51 3.45
CA GLU A 118 -8.43 -3.66 4.61
C GLU A 118 -7.53 -4.89 4.46
N GLY A 119 -6.34 -4.81 5.05
CA GLY A 119 -5.28 -5.79 4.85
C GLY A 119 -5.34 -7.00 5.79
N THR A 120 -4.51 -7.97 5.48
CA THR A 120 -4.31 -9.19 6.28
C THR A 120 -3.11 -9.98 5.77
N ILE A 121 -2.58 -10.90 6.56
CA ILE A 121 -1.52 -11.83 6.15
C ILE A 121 -1.94 -13.27 6.43
N GLY A 122 -1.75 -14.17 5.45
CA GLY A 122 -2.02 -15.59 5.62
C GLY A 122 -0.98 -16.29 6.50
N THR A 123 -1.36 -17.37 7.19
CA THR A 123 -0.47 -18.18 8.04
C THR A 123 0.78 -18.63 7.28
N ALA A 124 0.64 -19.04 6.01
CA ALA A 124 1.79 -19.46 5.20
C ALA A 124 2.85 -18.37 5.07
N GLN A 125 2.44 -17.13 4.75
CA GLN A 125 3.33 -15.98 4.63
C GLN A 125 3.88 -15.54 6.00
N LEU A 126 3.06 -15.56 7.06
CA LEU A 126 3.50 -15.20 8.42
C LEU A 126 4.60 -16.15 8.92
N ARG A 127 4.44 -17.46 8.70
CA ARG A 127 5.47 -18.46 9.03
C ARG A 127 6.71 -18.32 8.15
N TRP A 128 6.56 -17.96 6.87
CA TRP A 128 7.68 -17.65 5.99
C TRP A 128 8.47 -16.45 6.51
N LEU A 129 7.79 -15.38 6.92
CA LEU A 129 8.40 -14.19 7.50
C LEU A 129 9.18 -14.54 8.77
N GLU A 130 8.57 -15.30 9.69
CA GLU A 130 9.26 -15.74 10.91
C GLU A 130 10.52 -16.54 10.61
N ARG A 131 10.46 -17.51 9.68
CA ARG A 131 11.65 -18.28 9.27
C ARG A 131 12.72 -17.39 8.68
N THR A 132 12.34 -16.47 7.79
CA THR A 132 13.24 -15.52 7.13
C THR A 132 13.95 -14.64 8.16
N LEU A 133 13.22 -14.10 9.14
CA LEU A 133 13.79 -13.29 10.21
C LEU A 133 14.74 -14.10 11.11
N LYS A 134 14.44 -15.38 11.37
CA LYS A 134 15.32 -16.27 12.15
C LYS A 134 16.59 -16.65 11.41
N SER A 135 16.52 -16.91 10.10
CA SER A 135 17.65 -17.38 9.30
C SER A 135 18.52 -16.27 8.74
N SER A 136 18.05 -15.02 8.73
CA SER A 136 18.82 -13.88 8.22
C SER A 136 20.03 -13.58 9.11
N ASP A 137 21.23 -13.58 8.53
CA ASP A 137 22.46 -13.14 9.21
C ASP A 137 22.61 -11.62 9.21
N ASP A 138 21.80 -10.90 8.42
CA ASP A 138 21.83 -9.44 8.39
C ASP A 138 21.47 -8.82 9.75
N PRO A 139 22.24 -7.80 10.18
CA PRO A 139 22.02 -7.17 11.48
C PRO A 139 20.74 -6.32 11.50
N TYR A 140 20.30 -5.81 10.35
CA TYR A 140 19.13 -4.94 10.24
C TYR A 140 18.13 -5.42 9.19
N VAL A 141 16.85 -5.30 9.52
CA VAL A 141 15.73 -5.66 8.65
C VAL A 141 14.75 -4.50 8.57
N VAL A 142 14.33 -4.16 7.35
CA VAL A 142 13.26 -3.20 7.07
C VAL A 142 12.11 -3.94 6.37
N ILE A 143 10.92 -3.84 6.95
CA ILE A 143 9.69 -4.45 6.42
C ILE A 143 8.96 -3.43 5.54
N PHE A 144 8.39 -3.89 4.42
CA PHE A 144 7.56 -3.12 3.51
C PHE A 144 6.21 -3.80 3.31
N SER A 145 5.13 -3.03 3.27
CA SER A 145 3.79 -3.52 2.92
C SER A 145 2.90 -2.41 2.38
N HIS A 146 1.75 -2.76 1.80
CA HIS A 146 0.74 -1.76 1.47
C HIS A 146 0.01 -1.28 2.74
N HIS A 147 -0.60 -2.20 3.48
CA HIS A 147 -1.38 -1.91 4.69
C HIS A 147 -0.51 -1.69 5.93
N ASN A 148 -1.01 -0.90 6.86
CA ASN A 148 -0.40 -0.60 8.16
C ASN A 148 -1.11 -1.37 9.29
N SER A 149 -0.54 -1.36 10.50
CA SER A 149 -0.99 -2.21 11.61
C SER A 149 -2.44 -2.00 12.06
N TRP A 150 -3.02 -0.82 11.82
CA TRP A 150 -4.40 -0.51 12.22
C TRP A 150 -5.40 -0.55 11.07
N THR A 151 -4.94 -0.92 9.87
CA THR A 151 -5.76 -1.15 8.66
C THR A 151 -5.58 -2.59 8.18
N MET A 152 -5.27 -3.49 9.11
CA MET A 152 -5.13 -4.91 8.87
C MET A 152 -6.04 -5.66 9.82
N ASP A 153 -7.34 -5.60 9.59
CA ASP A 153 -8.38 -6.24 10.41
C ASP A 153 -9.28 -7.19 9.60
N ASN A 154 -8.93 -7.44 8.34
CA ASN A 154 -9.68 -8.31 7.46
C ASN A 154 -9.34 -9.78 7.75
N THR A 155 -10.02 -10.36 8.73
CA THR A 155 -9.81 -11.75 9.17
C THR A 155 -10.73 -12.76 8.47
N HIS A 156 -11.32 -12.35 7.34
CA HIS A 156 -12.24 -13.20 6.60
C HIS A 156 -11.53 -14.34 5.89
N THR A 157 -12.17 -15.50 5.86
CA THR A 157 -11.63 -16.67 5.16
C THR A 157 -11.47 -16.36 3.67
N ASP A 158 -10.25 -16.50 3.16
CA ASP A 158 -9.97 -16.46 1.73
C ASP A 158 -10.64 -17.69 1.06
N PRO A 159 -11.63 -17.51 0.16
CA PRO A 159 -12.30 -18.64 -0.47
C PRO A 159 -11.37 -19.50 -1.34
N ALA A 160 -10.26 -18.93 -1.84
CA ALA A 160 -9.26 -19.66 -2.62
C ALA A 160 -8.33 -20.51 -1.73
N HIS A 161 -8.16 -20.13 -0.47
CA HIS A 161 -7.30 -20.78 0.51
C HIS A 161 -7.99 -20.88 1.88
N PRO A 162 -9.09 -21.63 2.00
CA PRO A 162 -9.94 -21.62 3.20
C PRO A 162 -9.24 -22.15 4.46
N ASP A 163 -8.19 -22.96 4.28
CA ASP A 163 -7.38 -23.52 5.36
C ASP A 163 -6.22 -22.61 5.80
N ASP A 164 -5.94 -21.53 5.06
CA ASP A 164 -4.91 -20.54 5.41
C ASP A 164 -5.54 -19.45 6.30
N ALA A 165 -5.32 -19.56 7.61
CA ALA A 165 -5.89 -18.61 8.55
C ALA A 165 -5.36 -17.18 8.29
N ARG A 166 -6.23 -16.19 8.51
CA ARG A 166 -5.93 -14.77 8.30
C ARG A 166 -5.51 -14.13 9.61
N HIS A 167 -4.39 -13.43 9.56
CA HIS A 167 -3.81 -12.75 10.70
C HIS A 167 -3.89 -11.23 10.54
N ASP A 168 -4.13 -10.56 11.66
CA ASP A 168 -4.31 -9.12 11.71
C ASP A 168 -2.98 -8.35 11.90
N GLY A 169 -3.07 -7.02 11.91
CA GLY A 169 -1.91 -6.16 12.12
C GLY A 169 -1.31 -6.26 13.53
N ALA A 170 -2.09 -6.63 14.55
CA ALA A 170 -1.59 -6.79 15.92
C ALA A 170 -0.74 -8.06 16.05
N GLU A 171 -1.13 -9.15 15.42
CA GLU A 171 -0.35 -10.38 15.31
C GLU A 171 0.96 -10.16 14.56
N LEU A 172 0.93 -9.43 13.44
CA LEU A 172 2.16 -9.08 12.71
C LEU A 172 3.10 -8.21 13.57
N VAL A 173 2.58 -7.18 14.26
CA VAL A 173 3.37 -6.38 15.21
C VAL A 173 3.98 -7.26 16.31
N ALA A 174 3.21 -8.21 16.86
CA ALA A 174 3.67 -9.11 17.90
C ALA A 174 4.83 -10.01 17.41
N LEU A 175 4.76 -10.52 16.18
CA LEU A 175 5.85 -11.26 15.56
C LEU A 175 7.09 -10.37 15.38
N LEU A 176 6.95 -9.20 14.73
CA LEU A 176 8.07 -8.30 14.45
C LEU A 176 8.78 -7.85 15.74
N LYS A 177 8.04 -7.65 16.83
CA LYS A 177 8.60 -7.33 18.16
C LYS A 177 9.54 -8.39 18.73
N GLN A 178 9.38 -9.65 18.32
CA GLN A 178 10.24 -10.75 18.78
C GLN A 178 11.59 -10.79 18.05
N HIS A 179 11.78 -9.96 17.02
CA HIS A 179 12.99 -9.94 16.20
C HIS A 179 13.67 -8.56 16.30
N PRO A 180 14.64 -8.37 17.23
CA PRO A 180 15.31 -7.08 17.45
C PRO A 180 16.05 -6.49 16.25
N LYS A 181 16.38 -7.32 15.24
CA LYS A 181 16.95 -6.89 13.96
C LYS A 181 15.97 -6.08 13.11
N VAL A 182 14.66 -6.20 13.34
CA VAL A 182 13.66 -5.37 12.67
C VAL A 182 13.72 -3.97 13.23
N ILE A 183 14.09 -3.00 12.40
CA ILE A 183 14.30 -1.61 12.81
C ILE A 183 13.19 -0.67 12.32
N ALA A 184 12.57 -0.98 11.17
CA ALA A 184 11.50 -0.19 10.59
C ALA A 184 10.50 -1.05 9.82
N TRP A 185 9.24 -0.60 9.83
CA TRP A 185 8.18 -1.11 8.97
C TRP A 185 7.57 0.07 8.19
N ILE A 186 7.85 0.13 6.89
CA ILE A 186 7.40 1.19 5.97
C ILE A 186 6.14 0.74 5.24
N ASN A 187 5.09 1.54 5.28
CA ASN A 187 3.80 1.18 4.69
C ASN A 187 2.98 2.39 4.19
N GLY A 188 1.75 2.14 3.74
CA GLY A 188 0.85 3.14 3.17
C GLY A 188 -0.62 2.89 3.53
N HIS A 189 -1.46 2.74 2.49
CA HIS A 189 -2.91 2.47 2.53
C HIS A 189 -3.80 3.60 3.08
N SER A 190 -3.45 4.21 4.21
CA SER A 190 -4.29 5.21 4.88
C SER A 190 -4.16 6.64 4.32
N HIS A 191 -3.35 6.80 3.27
CA HIS A 191 -3.05 8.03 2.52
C HIS A 191 -2.51 9.19 3.37
N ARG A 192 -2.11 8.95 4.62
CA ARG A 192 -1.58 9.97 5.52
C ARG A 192 -0.18 9.62 6.00
N ASN A 193 0.60 10.64 6.30
CA ASN A 193 1.83 10.44 7.05
C ASN A 193 1.50 10.13 8.52
N LYS A 194 2.00 9.01 9.01
CA LYS A 194 1.86 8.60 10.41
C LYS A 194 3.11 7.83 10.83
N ILE A 195 3.68 8.18 11.97
CA ILE A 195 4.74 7.42 12.62
C ILE A 195 4.18 6.89 13.94
N ARG A 196 4.40 5.58 14.21
CA ARG A 196 3.98 4.88 15.42
C ARG A 196 5.19 4.14 16.01
N PRO A 197 5.58 4.44 17.26
CA PRO A 197 6.60 3.65 17.96
C PRO A 197 6.02 2.31 18.40
N HIS A 198 6.75 1.22 18.14
CA HIS A 198 6.46 -0.10 18.72
C HIS A 198 7.43 -0.49 19.85
N GLY A 199 8.39 0.38 20.16
CA GLY A 199 9.37 0.19 21.24
C GLY A 199 10.63 -0.55 20.79
N THR A 200 10.51 -1.57 19.94
CA THR A 200 11.66 -2.25 19.32
C THR A 200 11.95 -1.78 17.89
N PHE A 201 10.94 -1.26 17.19
CA PHE A 201 11.05 -0.73 15.83
C PHE A 201 10.10 0.44 15.61
N TRP A 202 10.25 1.14 14.48
CA TRP A 202 9.37 2.21 14.03
C TRP A 202 8.43 1.76 12.93
N GLU A 203 7.13 1.95 13.10
CA GLU A 203 6.18 1.85 11.98
C GLU A 203 5.98 3.23 11.35
N ILE A 204 6.18 3.31 10.04
CA ILE A 204 6.24 4.56 9.29
C ILE A 204 5.32 4.47 8.06
N THR A 205 4.15 5.09 8.17
CA THR A 205 3.18 5.21 7.09
C THR A 205 3.43 6.48 6.28
N THR A 206 3.38 6.34 4.96
CA THR A 206 3.58 7.40 3.98
C THR A 206 2.25 7.85 3.38
N ALA A 207 2.16 9.15 3.07
CA ALA A 207 1.00 9.71 2.38
C ALA A 207 0.89 9.23 0.94
N SER A 208 -0.32 9.30 0.38
CA SER A 208 -0.54 8.94 -1.03
C SER A 208 -0.05 10.02 -1.98
N HIS A 209 0.44 9.61 -3.15
CA HIS A 209 0.71 10.54 -4.25
C HIS A 209 -0.56 10.98 -4.97
N ILE A 210 -1.74 10.42 -4.68
CA ILE A 210 -3.03 10.78 -5.31
C ILE A 210 -3.83 11.84 -4.52
N ASP A 211 -3.43 12.11 -3.28
CA ASP A 211 -4.09 13.11 -2.42
C ASP A 211 -3.12 14.23 -2.07
N TYR A 212 -3.67 15.42 -1.80
CA TYR A 212 -2.87 16.50 -1.23
C TYR A 212 -2.28 16.05 0.12
N PRO A 213 -0.98 16.29 0.41
CA PRO A 213 0.00 17.10 -0.34
C PRO A 213 0.92 16.38 -1.34
N GLN A 214 0.65 15.13 -1.71
CA GLN A 214 1.50 14.33 -2.63
C GLN A 214 2.97 14.23 -2.20
N LEU A 215 3.21 14.16 -0.89
CA LEU A 215 4.56 14.08 -0.36
C LEU A 215 5.12 12.67 -0.56
N ALA A 216 6.29 12.60 -1.19
CA ALA A 216 7.15 11.44 -1.12
C ALA A 216 7.97 11.48 0.19
N ARG A 217 8.69 10.40 0.50
CA ARG A 217 9.57 10.33 1.67
C ARG A 217 10.88 9.64 1.31
N VAL A 218 11.98 10.25 1.70
CA VAL A 218 13.32 9.65 1.74
C VAL A 218 13.55 9.10 3.13
N PHE A 219 14.16 7.92 3.18
CA PHE A 219 14.58 7.25 4.41
C PHE A 219 16.09 7.11 4.40
N GLU A 220 16.73 7.60 5.46
CA GLU A 220 18.18 7.47 5.64
C GLU A 220 18.43 6.70 6.93
N LEU A 221 19.08 5.54 6.83
CA LEU A 221 19.50 4.75 7.97
C LEU A 221 20.96 5.08 8.29
N VAL A 222 21.22 5.51 9.52
CA VAL A 222 22.54 5.95 9.97
C VAL A 222 22.95 5.17 11.22
N ASP A 223 24.15 4.60 11.20
CA ASP A 223 24.83 4.12 12.41
C ASP A 223 25.57 5.27 13.07
N ASN A 224 25.08 5.70 14.23
CA ASN A 224 25.59 6.86 14.96
C ASN A 224 26.95 6.58 15.63
N LYS A 225 27.46 5.34 15.56
CA LYS A 225 28.74 4.91 16.16
C LYS A 225 28.82 5.07 17.67
N ASP A 226 27.68 5.21 18.35
CA ASP A 226 27.56 5.32 19.81
C ASP A 226 26.66 4.22 20.41
N GLY A 227 26.36 3.18 19.65
CA GLY A 227 25.43 2.12 20.04
C GLY A 227 23.96 2.44 19.73
N THR A 228 23.68 3.50 18.97
CA THR A 228 22.35 3.82 18.44
C THR A 228 22.31 3.84 16.91
N LEU A 229 21.11 3.71 16.37
CA LEU A 229 20.81 3.93 14.96
C LEU A 229 19.77 5.04 14.83
N SER A 230 19.84 5.80 13.75
CA SER A 230 18.85 6.81 13.38
C SER A 230 18.22 6.47 12.04
N VAL A 231 16.88 6.55 11.98
CA VAL A 231 16.13 6.58 10.72
C VAL A 231 15.62 8.01 10.52
N PHE A 232 16.17 8.74 9.56
CA PHE A 232 15.65 10.06 9.17
C PHE A 232 14.52 9.91 8.15
N THR A 233 13.43 10.65 8.34
CA THR A 233 12.21 10.54 7.51
C THR A 233 11.90 11.83 6.74
N THR A 234 12.78 12.20 5.82
CA THR A 234 12.68 13.48 5.09
C THR A 234 11.56 13.43 4.04
N LEU A 235 10.55 14.27 4.20
CA LEU A 235 9.49 14.45 3.22
C LEU A 235 9.99 15.25 2.03
N VAL A 236 9.61 14.81 0.84
CA VAL A 236 9.90 15.44 -0.43
C VAL A 236 8.60 15.89 -1.06
N GLU A 237 8.52 17.16 -1.41
CA GLU A 237 7.40 17.73 -2.14
C GLU A 237 7.72 17.82 -3.62
N SER A 238 6.69 17.77 -4.46
CA SER A 238 6.81 18.09 -5.88
C SER A 238 7.38 19.50 -6.08
N ALA A 239 8.39 19.60 -6.95
CA ALA A 239 8.99 20.87 -7.35
C ALA A 239 8.10 21.68 -8.33
N ALA A 240 6.95 21.14 -8.73
CA ALA A 240 6.03 21.84 -9.62
C ALA A 240 5.43 23.09 -8.93
N PRO A 241 5.19 24.18 -9.68
CA PRO A 241 4.57 25.39 -9.15
C PRO A 241 3.25 25.10 -8.43
N HIS A 242 2.93 25.92 -7.41
CA HIS A 242 1.64 25.81 -6.70
C HIS A 242 0.45 26.32 -7.53
N ARG A 243 0.69 27.22 -8.48
CA ARG A 243 -0.33 27.77 -9.38
C ARG A 243 -0.15 27.15 -10.75
N THR A 244 -1.24 26.66 -11.31
CA THR A 244 -1.28 26.07 -12.64
C THR A 244 -1.21 27.14 -13.71
N ASP A 245 -0.34 26.95 -14.70
CA ASP A 245 -0.51 27.53 -16.03
C ASP A 245 -1.32 26.54 -16.88
N PHE A 246 -2.54 26.90 -17.25
CA PHE A 246 -3.44 26.02 -18.01
C PHE A 246 -2.99 25.80 -19.46
N HIS A 247 -1.97 26.54 -19.94
CA HIS A 247 -1.37 26.34 -21.24
C HIS A 247 -0.13 25.44 -21.20
N ASP A 248 0.44 25.18 -20.02
CA ASP A 248 1.58 24.28 -19.85
C ASP A 248 1.11 22.82 -19.71
N LEU A 249 1.19 22.08 -20.81
CA LEU A 249 0.87 20.65 -20.84
C LEU A 249 2.12 19.76 -20.68
N SER A 250 3.26 20.34 -20.27
CA SER A 250 4.44 19.56 -19.89
C SER A 250 4.19 18.75 -18.63
N GLN A 251 5.09 17.81 -18.29
CA GLN A 251 5.03 17.06 -17.04
C GLN A 251 4.96 17.98 -15.81
N THR A 252 5.69 19.10 -15.81
CA THR A 252 5.67 20.07 -14.72
C THR A 252 4.34 20.80 -14.64
N GLY A 253 3.79 21.27 -15.78
CA GLY A 253 2.49 21.92 -15.83
C GLY A 253 1.34 21.01 -15.41
N LEU A 254 1.35 19.75 -15.84
CA LEU A 254 0.37 18.74 -15.40
C LEU A 254 0.50 18.40 -13.92
N ALA A 255 1.72 18.35 -13.38
CA ALA A 255 1.94 18.18 -11.94
C ALA A 255 1.44 19.38 -11.13
N ALA A 256 1.60 20.61 -11.64
CA ALA A 256 1.05 21.83 -11.03
C ALA A 256 -0.49 21.80 -11.04
N LEU A 257 -1.11 21.46 -12.19
CA LEU A 257 -2.55 21.26 -12.31
C LEU A 257 -3.06 20.26 -11.28
N TYR A 258 -2.39 19.11 -11.19
CA TYR A 258 -2.77 18.07 -10.26
C TYR A 258 -2.67 18.54 -8.79
N ARG A 259 -1.61 19.24 -8.41
CA ARG A 259 -1.46 19.82 -7.05
C ARG A 259 -2.58 20.80 -6.72
N GLU A 260 -2.90 21.69 -7.65
CA GLU A 260 -3.96 22.68 -7.47
C GLU A 260 -5.33 22.01 -7.33
N LEU A 261 -5.63 21.02 -8.19
CA LEU A 261 -6.88 20.26 -8.12
C LEU A 261 -7.00 19.48 -6.82
N ALA A 262 -5.96 18.76 -6.41
CA ALA A 262 -6.01 17.94 -5.20
C ALA A 262 -6.17 18.77 -3.91
N PHE A 263 -5.60 19.98 -3.87
CA PHE A 263 -5.77 20.88 -2.73
C PHE A 263 -7.17 21.54 -2.67
N ASN A 264 -7.78 21.78 -3.83
CA ASN A 264 -9.04 22.53 -3.95
C ASN A 264 -10.27 21.65 -4.19
N ALA A 265 -10.10 20.34 -4.45
CA ALA A 265 -11.21 19.44 -4.69
C ALA A 265 -12.22 19.48 -3.53
N PRO A 266 -13.54 19.53 -3.81
CA PRO A 266 -14.56 19.43 -2.78
C PRO A 266 -14.37 18.17 -1.93
N GLY A 267 -14.31 18.33 -0.60
CA GLY A 267 -14.05 17.23 0.33
C GLY A 267 -12.58 16.83 0.47
N SER A 268 -11.64 17.55 -0.15
CA SER A 268 -10.20 17.36 0.04
C SER A 268 -9.80 17.38 1.52
N ARG A 269 -8.85 16.51 1.88
CA ARG A 269 -8.28 16.43 3.22
C ARG A 269 -6.95 17.17 3.26
N LYS A 270 -6.82 18.13 4.17
CA LYS A 270 -5.58 18.92 4.36
C LYS A 270 -4.74 18.47 5.56
N ASP A 271 -5.19 17.43 6.26
CA ASP A 271 -4.55 16.83 7.42
C ASP A 271 -3.69 15.60 7.07
N LEU A 272 -3.67 15.17 5.81
CA LEU A 272 -2.92 14.00 5.33
C LEU A 272 -1.40 14.15 5.44
N SER A 273 -0.89 15.38 5.55
CA SER A 273 0.52 15.64 5.85
C SER A 273 0.97 15.07 7.20
N GLY A 274 0.04 14.67 8.07
CA GLY A 274 0.34 14.16 9.41
C GLY A 274 0.67 15.27 10.42
N LYS A 275 0.87 14.87 11.69
CA LYS A 275 1.34 15.78 12.74
C LYS A 275 2.81 16.13 12.52
N PRO A 276 3.38 17.18 13.17
CA PRO A 276 4.81 17.48 13.04
C PRO A 276 5.74 16.29 13.31
N VAL A 277 5.40 15.45 14.31
CA VAL A 277 6.14 14.22 14.65
C VAL A 277 6.02 13.11 13.60
N ASP A 278 5.11 13.23 12.65
CA ASP A 278 4.91 12.28 11.55
C ASP A 278 5.65 12.72 10.27
N ARG A 279 6.46 13.79 10.31
CA ARG A 279 7.09 14.46 9.14
C ARG A 279 8.61 14.24 9.11
N ASN A 280 9.39 15.31 8.94
CA ASN A 280 10.85 15.29 8.96
C ASN A 280 11.30 15.14 10.42
N THR A 281 11.71 13.93 10.79
CA THR A 281 12.16 13.62 12.14
C THR A 281 13.30 12.62 12.10
N GLU A 282 14.08 12.60 13.18
CA GLU A 282 15.01 11.54 13.50
C GLU A 282 14.29 10.50 14.37
N LEU A 283 14.35 9.24 13.98
CA LEU A 283 13.78 8.12 14.72
C LEU A 283 14.90 7.27 15.30
N LEU A 284 15.13 7.44 16.60
CA LEU A 284 16.25 6.80 17.30
C LEU A 284 15.91 5.36 17.72
N LEU A 285 16.89 4.46 17.59
CA LEU A 285 16.85 3.07 18.03
C LEU A 285 18.12 2.74 18.81
N LYS A 286 18.03 1.85 19.80
CA LYS A 286 19.22 1.27 20.42
C LYS A 286 19.70 0.09 19.60
N ARG A 287 20.99 0.06 19.25
CA ARG A 287 21.63 -1.12 18.68
C ARG A 287 21.71 -2.18 19.79
N ARG A 288 21.19 -3.37 19.52
CA ARG A 288 21.18 -4.50 20.47
C ARG A 288 22.14 -5.57 19.99
#